data_AF-A0A5E4IBE3-F1
#
_entry.id   AF-A0A5E4IBE3-F1
#
_cell.length_a   1.000
_cell.length_b   1.000
_cell.length_c   1.000
_cell.angle_alpha   90.00
_cell.angle_beta   90.00
_cell.angle_gamma   90.00
#
_symmetry.space_group_name_H-M   'P 1'
#
loop_
_entity.id
_entity.type
_entity.pdbx_description
1 polymer ?
#
loop_
_entity_poly.entity_id
_entity_poly.type
_entity_poly.pdbx_seq_one_letter_code
_entity_poly.pdbx_strand_id
1 'polypeptide(L)'
;MIIYKDLNEGCELYKNRIMRKIKVVKKREKTMLRKTSVLVFIMFFFITQAPSPQGMAVIKQPSSQPEIWMAFFHGLGGNSAVNVPLITNISKNLEQHGISLKYINPQLPNDVSLDEWSNNIATTIDAWAKNETQTHPWIILVGHSMGGKAGLHAVANKIKNIDKYVSSVITINSPIKNIGRYRPFTYFWNGMLLHLVAEHVLHTHKVVALKDCRDIDTSIDGKKWLSLGNRSWLSLISAEAYPTDPECDLELRQKPIDMYPRYMDDGLVPIDAQYTEDSTTIYYGTYWHQAMVDNPTAINLLANITVKYLTGEPVNISLFHNAWIYDHQARIPTHWNDTIGRDEMLLDSGHISHSASILPPYRWVDSVGGSFANQRNRYEVQKTSGIGSRITSVSWMSTNPTDYQLNITTQLLPSCKIELDWRVYGIIPPQSKRDHNEVEVLEGSSYGHSGILHAGWVNTNCSDIGVYIDSWAALGIVKVGWKVYLKEAKQFPDMRYRYVP
;
A
#
# COMPACT_ATOMS: atom_id res chain seq x y z
N MET A 1 -22.74 -60.31 -23.24
CA MET A 1 -23.69 -59.29 -23.76
C MET A 1 -24.85 -58.98 -22.79
N ILE A 2 -25.06 -59.75 -21.70
CA ILE A 2 -26.10 -59.47 -20.69
C ILE A 2 -25.64 -58.42 -19.65
N ILE A 3 -24.34 -58.38 -19.34
CA ILE A 3 -23.77 -57.46 -18.32
C ILE A 3 -23.79 -55.97 -18.74
N TYR A 4 -23.81 -55.68 -20.05
CA TYR A 4 -23.85 -54.29 -20.54
C TYR A 4 -25.26 -53.66 -20.49
N LYS A 5 -26.32 -54.47 -20.40
CA LYS A 5 -27.70 -53.97 -20.35
C LYS A 5 -28.07 -53.48 -18.95
N ASP A 6 -27.66 -54.21 -17.91
CA ASP A 6 -27.95 -53.88 -16.51
C ASP A 6 -27.20 -52.64 -16.02
N LEU A 7 -25.98 -52.40 -16.54
CA LEU A 7 -25.21 -51.17 -16.24
C LEU A 7 -25.86 -49.91 -16.83
N ASN A 8 -26.50 -50.03 -17.99
CA ASN A 8 -27.13 -48.89 -18.65
C ASN A 8 -28.48 -48.55 -17.99
N GLU A 9 -29.24 -49.56 -17.55
CA GLU A 9 -30.48 -49.36 -16.79
C GLU A 9 -30.22 -48.79 -15.39
N GLY A 10 -29.12 -49.19 -14.73
CA GLY A 10 -28.68 -48.62 -13.47
C GLY A 10 -28.29 -47.13 -13.55
N CYS A 11 -27.59 -46.73 -14.61
CA CYS A 11 -27.19 -45.34 -14.82
C CYS A 11 -28.38 -44.40 -15.07
N GLU A 12 -29.37 -44.83 -15.85
CA GLU A 12 -30.58 -44.03 -16.10
C GLU A 12 -31.48 -43.94 -14.86
N LEU A 13 -31.56 -44.98 -14.04
CA LEU A 13 -32.25 -44.92 -12.74
C LEU A 13 -31.57 -43.93 -11.77
N TYR A 14 -30.24 -43.91 -11.72
CA TYR A 14 -29.49 -43.00 -10.87
C TYR A 14 -29.63 -41.53 -11.32
N LYS A 15 -29.53 -41.28 -12.63
CA LYS A 15 -29.73 -39.96 -13.25
C LYS A 15 -31.14 -39.41 -12.99
N ASN A 16 -32.17 -40.25 -13.12
CA ASN A 16 -33.55 -39.86 -12.81
C ASN A 16 -33.76 -39.55 -11.32
N ARG A 17 -33.06 -40.24 -10.42
CA ARG A 17 -33.13 -39.99 -8.97
C ARG A 17 -32.48 -38.65 -8.59
N ILE A 18 -31.34 -38.29 -9.22
CA ILE A 18 -30.69 -36.99 -9.06
C ILE A 18 -31.56 -35.86 -9.63
N MET A 19 -32.10 -36.02 -10.84
CA MET A 19 -32.95 -35.00 -11.46
C MET A 19 -34.24 -34.72 -10.66
N ARG A 20 -34.82 -35.74 -10.00
CA ARG A 20 -35.93 -35.54 -9.06
C ARG A 20 -35.50 -34.76 -7.82
N LYS A 21 -34.33 -35.04 -7.24
CA LYS A 21 -33.80 -34.25 -6.09
C LYS A 21 -33.53 -32.79 -6.48
N ILE A 22 -32.94 -32.54 -7.64
CA ILE A 22 -32.68 -31.17 -8.15
C ILE A 22 -34.00 -30.41 -8.38
N LYS A 23 -35.04 -31.06 -8.93
CA LYS A 23 -36.37 -30.43 -9.08
C LYS A 23 -37.03 -30.09 -7.73
N VAL A 24 -36.84 -30.92 -6.70
CA VAL A 24 -37.36 -30.65 -5.34
C VAL A 24 -36.63 -29.48 -4.67
N VAL A 25 -35.30 -29.39 -4.85
CA VAL A 25 -34.49 -28.27 -4.32
C VAL A 25 -34.85 -26.95 -5.02
N LYS A 26 -34.93 -26.93 -6.36
CA LYS A 26 -35.35 -25.72 -7.12
C LYS A 26 -36.78 -25.27 -6.81
N LYS A 27 -37.68 -26.20 -6.42
CA LYS A 27 -39.04 -25.86 -5.99
C LYS A 27 -39.07 -25.28 -4.56
N ARG A 28 -38.13 -25.67 -3.69
CA ARG A 28 -37.99 -25.10 -2.33
C ARG A 28 -37.35 -23.71 -2.33
N GLU A 29 -36.36 -23.44 -3.18
CA GLU A 29 -35.78 -22.08 -3.34
C GLU A 29 -36.78 -21.04 -3.87
N LYS A 30 -37.61 -21.42 -4.84
CA LYS A 30 -38.62 -20.51 -5.43
C LYS A 30 -39.77 -20.17 -4.46
N THR A 31 -39.90 -20.92 -3.36
CA THR A 31 -40.93 -20.71 -2.32
C THR A 31 -40.40 -19.90 -1.13
N MET A 32 -39.07 -19.90 -0.88
CA MET A 32 -38.44 -19.04 0.13
C MET A 32 -38.23 -17.60 -0.35
N LEU A 33 -37.93 -17.36 -1.64
CA LEU A 33 -37.75 -16.01 -2.19
C LEU A 33 -39.03 -15.17 -2.36
N ARG A 34 -40.22 -15.73 -2.11
CA ARG A 34 -41.50 -15.01 -2.19
C ARG A 34 -42.05 -14.52 -0.85
N LYS A 35 -41.47 -14.93 0.28
CA LYS A 35 -41.95 -14.55 1.63
C LYS A 35 -41.08 -13.50 2.33
N THR A 36 -39.87 -13.23 1.84
CA THR A 36 -38.96 -12.21 2.41
C THR A 36 -39.14 -10.81 1.79
N SER A 37 -39.72 -10.71 0.58
CA SER A 37 -39.91 -9.44 -0.13
C SER A 37 -41.13 -8.61 0.33
N VAL A 38 -42.03 -9.18 1.13
CA VAL A 38 -43.24 -8.49 1.62
C VAL A 38 -43.03 -7.84 2.99
N LEU A 39 -42.04 -8.28 3.77
CA LEU A 39 -41.75 -7.74 5.11
C LEU A 39 -40.79 -6.53 5.09
N VAL A 40 -39.95 -6.39 4.07
CA VAL A 40 -39.05 -5.23 3.91
C VAL A 40 -39.79 -3.99 3.38
N PHE A 41 -40.91 -4.17 2.65
CA PHE A 41 -41.68 -3.07 2.09
C PHE A 41 -42.60 -2.37 3.12
N ILE A 42 -42.95 -3.05 4.22
CA ILE A 42 -43.84 -2.51 5.27
C ILE A 42 -43.06 -1.73 6.35
N MET A 43 -41.77 -2.01 6.53
CA MET A 43 -40.91 -1.23 7.45
C MET A 43 -40.41 0.10 6.85
N PHE A 44 -40.54 0.31 5.53
CA PHE A 44 -40.08 1.53 4.85
C PHE A 44 -41.13 2.67 4.83
N PHE A 45 -42.35 2.44 5.33
CA PHE A 45 -43.47 3.39 5.24
C PHE A 45 -43.88 4.08 6.56
N PHE A 46 -43.20 3.80 7.68
CA PHE A 46 -43.58 4.34 9.01
C PHE A 46 -42.50 5.15 9.75
N ILE A 47 -41.41 5.57 9.08
CA ILE A 47 -40.42 6.53 9.65
C ILE A 47 -40.44 7.86 8.87
N THR A 48 -41.64 8.36 8.60
CA THR A 48 -41.88 9.76 8.32
C THR A 48 -43.08 10.21 9.12
N GLN A 49 -42.83 10.88 10.26
CA GLN A 49 -43.61 12.01 10.83
C GLN A 49 -43.42 12.09 12.36
N ALA A 50 -42.61 13.05 12.81
CA ALA A 50 -42.83 13.79 14.05
C ALA A 50 -41.95 15.07 14.09
N PRO A 51 -42.38 16.14 14.77
CA PRO A 51 -42.01 17.52 14.46
C PRO A 51 -40.91 18.12 15.35
N SER A 52 -40.37 19.23 14.87
CA SER A 52 -39.38 20.13 15.47
C SER A 52 -39.78 20.76 16.82
N PRO A 53 -38.79 21.24 17.59
CA PRO A 53 -38.91 22.51 18.30
C PRO A 53 -37.91 23.56 17.78
N GLN A 54 -38.44 24.73 17.40
CA GLN A 54 -37.73 26.01 17.30
C GLN A 54 -37.40 26.52 18.73
N GLY A 55 -36.37 27.29 19.05
CA GLY A 55 -35.26 27.88 18.30
C GLY A 55 -34.40 28.71 19.27
N MET A 56 -33.21 29.15 18.83
CA MET A 56 -32.57 30.38 19.32
C MET A 56 -31.81 31.02 18.16
N ALA A 57 -31.96 32.34 18.03
CA ALA A 57 -31.46 33.14 16.93
C ALA A 57 -29.94 33.38 17.05
N VAL A 58 -29.20 33.16 15.95
CA VAL A 58 -27.84 33.68 15.77
C VAL A 58 -27.65 34.10 14.30
N ILE A 59 -27.55 35.42 14.12
CA ILE A 59 -26.78 36.19 13.13
C ILE A 59 -26.56 35.54 11.75
N LYS A 60 -27.21 36.10 10.71
CA LYS A 60 -26.92 35.82 9.29
C LYS A 60 -25.48 36.20 8.93
N GLN A 61 -24.63 35.18 8.75
CA GLN A 61 -23.44 35.23 7.89
C GLN A 61 -23.78 34.61 6.52
N PRO A 62 -23.07 34.98 5.42
CA PRO A 62 -23.44 34.60 4.07
C PRO A 62 -23.54 33.08 3.91
N SER A 63 -24.67 32.66 3.35
CA SER A 63 -25.26 31.33 3.46
C SER A 63 -24.82 30.37 2.36
N SER A 64 -23.55 29.97 2.35
CA SER A 64 -23.13 28.78 1.61
C SER A 64 -22.20 27.95 2.50
N GLN A 65 -22.63 26.73 2.84
CA GLN A 65 -21.74 25.77 3.50
C GLN A 65 -20.47 25.61 2.65
N PRO A 66 -19.28 25.51 3.27
CA PRO A 66 -18.05 25.23 2.54
C PRO A 66 -18.22 23.94 1.72
N GLU A 67 -17.78 23.97 0.46
CA GLU A 67 -17.91 22.84 -0.47
C GLU A 67 -16.53 22.27 -0.81
N ILE A 68 -16.43 20.95 -0.94
CA ILE A 68 -15.25 20.24 -1.45
C ILE A 68 -15.65 19.48 -2.71
N TRP A 69 -14.85 19.62 -3.77
CA TRP A 69 -14.98 18.83 -4.99
C TRP A 69 -14.02 17.65 -5.01
N MET A 70 -14.53 16.46 -5.32
CA MET A 70 -13.74 15.24 -5.48
C MET A 70 -14.12 14.47 -6.76
N ALA A 71 -13.14 13.94 -7.47
CA ALA A 71 -13.37 13.03 -8.60
C ALA A 71 -12.92 11.62 -8.23
N PHE A 72 -13.80 10.63 -8.39
CA PHE A 72 -13.58 9.24 -7.99
C PHE A 72 -13.37 8.34 -9.21
N PHE A 73 -12.28 7.58 -9.23
CA PHE A 73 -11.92 6.69 -10.34
C PHE A 73 -11.77 5.25 -9.88
N HIS A 74 -12.49 4.34 -10.52
CA HIS A 74 -12.49 2.92 -10.18
C HIS A 74 -11.19 2.21 -10.61
N GLY A 75 -10.94 1.04 -10.04
CA GLY A 75 -9.86 0.15 -10.45
C GLY A 75 -10.11 -0.59 -11.76
N LEU A 76 -9.07 -1.25 -12.25
CA LEU A 76 -9.13 -2.09 -13.45
C LEU A 76 -10.12 -3.25 -13.27
N GLY A 77 -11.03 -3.43 -14.22
CA GLY A 77 -12.11 -4.44 -14.14
C GLY A 77 -13.33 -3.98 -13.35
N GLY A 78 -13.24 -2.82 -12.69
CA GLY A 78 -14.33 -2.20 -11.95
C GLY A 78 -15.26 -1.33 -12.82
N ASN A 79 -16.17 -0.65 -12.14
CA ASN A 79 -17.05 0.38 -12.71
C ASN A 79 -17.28 1.49 -11.68
N SER A 80 -17.88 2.61 -12.08
CA SER A 80 -18.04 3.77 -11.18
C SER A 80 -18.90 3.48 -9.94
N ALA A 81 -19.81 2.49 -9.98
CA ALA A 81 -20.66 2.15 -8.85
C ALA A 81 -19.87 1.64 -7.63
N VAL A 82 -18.66 1.09 -7.84
CA VAL A 82 -17.80 0.59 -6.76
C VAL A 82 -17.37 1.69 -5.78
N ASN A 83 -17.36 2.95 -6.22
CA ASN A 83 -16.98 4.08 -5.38
C ASN A 83 -18.13 4.59 -4.48
N VAL A 84 -19.38 4.24 -4.80
CA VAL A 84 -20.56 4.82 -4.13
C VAL A 84 -20.56 4.62 -2.61
N PRO A 85 -20.20 3.43 -2.06
CA PRO A 85 -20.14 3.25 -0.61
C PRO A 85 -19.12 4.20 0.06
N LEU A 86 -17.94 4.37 -0.54
CA LEU A 86 -16.92 5.29 -0.04
C LEU A 86 -17.36 6.75 -0.14
N ILE A 87 -17.91 7.16 -1.29
CA ILE A 87 -18.45 8.52 -1.51
C ILE A 87 -19.51 8.85 -0.45
N THR A 88 -20.42 7.92 -0.19
CA THR A 88 -21.52 8.09 0.76
C THR A 88 -20.99 8.33 2.18
N ASN A 89 -20.00 7.54 2.61
CA ASN A 89 -19.42 7.70 3.94
C ASN A 89 -18.55 8.95 4.06
N ILE A 90 -17.82 9.35 3.00
CA ILE A 90 -17.10 10.62 2.98
C ILE A 90 -18.08 11.80 3.09
N SER A 91 -19.17 11.79 2.31
CA SER A 91 -20.21 12.84 2.36
C SER A 91 -20.79 12.98 3.77
N LYS A 92 -21.22 11.85 4.36
CA LYS A 92 -21.78 11.82 5.71
C LYS A 92 -20.80 12.36 6.76
N ASN A 93 -19.52 12.01 6.65
CA ASN A 93 -18.50 12.45 7.58
C ASN A 93 -18.14 13.94 7.38
N LEU A 94 -18.16 14.45 6.15
CA LEU A 94 -17.97 15.87 5.87
C LEU A 94 -19.15 16.72 6.35
N GLU A 95 -20.38 16.22 6.24
CA GLU A 95 -21.59 16.88 6.75
C GLU A 95 -21.53 17.10 8.26
N GLN A 96 -20.92 16.17 9.02
CA GLN A 96 -20.67 16.34 10.45
C GLN A 96 -19.72 17.51 10.76
N HIS A 97 -18.89 17.91 9.79
CA HIS A 97 -17.99 19.07 9.87
C HIS A 97 -18.60 20.32 9.22
N GLY A 98 -19.88 20.27 8.82
CA GLY A 98 -20.56 21.37 8.13
C GLY A 98 -20.08 21.61 6.71
N ILE A 99 -19.47 20.60 6.07
CA ILE A 99 -18.92 20.67 4.71
C ILE A 99 -19.78 19.83 3.77
N SER A 100 -20.11 20.36 2.60
CA SER A 100 -20.80 19.58 1.57
C SER A 100 -19.81 18.96 0.57
N LEU A 101 -20.06 17.71 0.18
CA LEU A 101 -19.30 17.03 -0.86
C LEU A 101 -19.99 17.20 -2.21
N LYS A 102 -19.27 17.77 -3.18
CA LYS A 102 -19.60 17.68 -4.61
C LYS A 102 -18.66 16.67 -5.24
N TYR A 103 -19.17 15.86 -6.17
CA TYR A 103 -18.32 14.83 -6.76
C TYR A 103 -18.59 14.55 -8.23
N ILE A 104 -17.56 13.98 -8.86
CA ILE A 104 -17.59 13.42 -10.21
C ILE A 104 -17.21 11.93 -10.07
N ASN A 105 -17.94 11.04 -10.75
CA ASN A 105 -17.67 9.61 -10.68
C ASN A 105 -17.83 8.98 -12.07
N PRO A 106 -16.89 9.26 -13.00
CA PRO A 106 -17.02 8.82 -14.38
C PRO A 106 -16.84 7.30 -14.51
N GLN A 107 -17.47 6.72 -15.52
CA GLN A 107 -17.18 5.37 -15.97
C GLN A 107 -15.98 5.42 -16.92
N LEU A 108 -14.89 4.74 -16.57
CA LEU A 108 -13.70 4.62 -17.40
C LEU A 108 -13.66 3.25 -18.10
N PRO A 109 -13.08 3.16 -19.31
CA PRO A 109 -12.96 1.89 -20.03
C PRO A 109 -11.88 0.99 -19.42
N ASN A 110 -12.14 -0.31 -19.27
CA ASN A 110 -11.22 -1.25 -18.63
C ASN A 110 -10.12 -1.80 -19.56
N ASP A 111 -10.21 -1.60 -20.87
CA ASP A 111 -9.39 -2.27 -21.87
C ASP A 111 -8.42 -1.33 -22.63
N VAL A 112 -8.11 -0.17 -22.05
CA VAL A 112 -7.28 0.86 -22.67
C VAL A 112 -6.00 1.13 -21.88
N SER A 113 -5.01 1.79 -22.51
CA SER A 113 -3.72 2.08 -21.89
C SER A 113 -3.82 3.06 -20.72
N LEU A 114 -2.76 3.16 -19.92
CA LEU A 114 -2.62 4.17 -18.87
C LEU A 114 -2.76 5.59 -19.43
N ASP A 115 -2.15 5.87 -20.59
CA ASP A 115 -2.25 7.17 -21.26
C ASP A 115 -3.70 7.51 -21.62
N GLU A 116 -4.45 6.52 -22.12
CA GLU A 116 -5.85 6.71 -22.49
C GLU A 116 -6.75 6.87 -21.25
N TRP A 117 -6.52 6.09 -20.18
CA TRP A 117 -7.14 6.32 -18.87
C TRP A 117 -6.90 7.76 -18.37
N SER A 118 -5.65 8.19 -18.40
CA SER A 118 -5.22 9.50 -17.91
C SER A 118 -5.80 10.64 -18.76
N ASN A 119 -5.88 10.45 -20.07
CA ASN A 119 -6.54 11.39 -20.99
C ASN A 119 -8.06 11.46 -20.77
N ASN A 120 -8.73 10.34 -20.50
CA ASN A 120 -10.15 10.32 -20.16
C ASN A 120 -10.43 11.05 -18.85
N ILE A 121 -9.62 10.82 -17.80
CA ILE A 121 -9.66 11.57 -16.55
C ILE A 121 -9.51 13.07 -16.81
N ALA A 122 -8.45 13.48 -17.52
CA ALA A 122 -8.19 14.87 -17.83
C ALA A 122 -9.32 15.52 -18.64
N THR A 123 -9.95 14.78 -19.56
CA THR A 123 -11.11 15.25 -20.33
C THR A 123 -12.31 15.50 -19.43
N THR A 124 -12.60 14.58 -18.50
CA THR A 124 -13.70 14.75 -17.55
C THR A 124 -13.48 15.97 -16.66
N ILE A 125 -12.26 16.17 -16.16
CA ILE A 125 -11.95 17.33 -15.31
C ILE A 125 -11.98 18.64 -16.11
N ASP A 126 -11.45 18.66 -17.33
CA ASP A 126 -11.51 19.85 -18.20
C ASP A 126 -12.95 20.24 -18.53
N ALA A 127 -13.82 19.27 -18.81
CA ALA A 127 -15.25 19.52 -19.03
C ALA A 127 -15.95 20.07 -17.78
N TRP A 128 -15.62 19.55 -16.60
CA TRP A 128 -16.11 20.06 -15.32
C TRP A 128 -15.63 21.50 -15.06
N ALA A 129 -14.34 21.78 -15.27
CA ALA A 129 -13.74 23.08 -15.02
C ALA A 129 -14.28 24.19 -15.94
N LYS A 130 -14.71 23.84 -17.16
CA LYS A 130 -15.34 24.77 -18.12
C LYS A 130 -16.78 25.13 -17.79
N ASN A 131 -17.40 24.49 -16.80
CA ASN A 131 -18.74 24.84 -16.37
C ASN A 131 -18.72 26.15 -15.55
N GLU A 132 -19.34 27.21 -16.06
CA GLU A 132 -19.31 28.60 -15.54
C GLU A 132 -19.84 28.78 -14.10
N THR A 133 -20.38 27.72 -13.49
CA THR A 133 -20.89 27.73 -12.12
C THR A 133 -19.83 27.42 -11.05
N GLN A 134 -18.60 27.06 -11.44
CA GLN A 134 -17.51 26.73 -10.52
C GLN A 134 -16.83 28.00 -9.97
N THR A 135 -17.17 28.41 -8.74
CA THR A 135 -16.54 29.55 -8.06
C THR A 135 -15.12 29.25 -7.54
N HIS A 136 -14.76 27.97 -7.40
CA HIS A 136 -13.45 27.51 -6.96
C HIS A 136 -13.00 26.31 -7.81
N PRO A 137 -11.96 26.44 -8.66
CA PRO A 137 -11.63 25.43 -9.67
C PRO A 137 -10.80 24.26 -9.13
N TRP A 138 -10.74 24.07 -7.81
CA TRP A 138 -9.88 23.05 -7.19
C TRP A 138 -10.65 21.76 -6.93
N ILE A 139 -10.14 20.65 -7.44
CA ILE A 139 -10.68 19.30 -7.23
C ILE A 139 -9.62 18.36 -6.66
N ILE A 140 -10.05 17.40 -5.85
CA ILE A 140 -9.20 16.31 -5.36
C ILE A 140 -9.48 15.07 -6.18
N LEU A 141 -8.43 14.44 -6.70
CA LEU A 141 -8.57 13.16 -7.40
C LEU A 141 -8.46 12.02 -6.38
N VAL A 142 -9.41 11.10 -6.37
CA VAL A 142 -9.38 9.88 -5.58
C VAL A 142 -9.48 8.70 -6.52
N GLY A 143 -8.48 7.84 -6.52
CA GLY A 143 -8.45 6.70 -7.42
C GLY A 143 -8.03 5.42 -6.72
N HIS A 144 -8.76 4.35 -7.02
CA HIS A 144 -8.42 3.00 -6.60
C HIS A 144 -7.61 2.27 -7.67
N SER A 145 -6.60 1.50 -7.29
CA SER A 145 -5.88 0.62 -8.22
C SER A 145 -5.38 1.40 -9.47
N MET A 146 -5.74 0.96 -10.67
CA MET A 146 -5.46 1.65 -11.93
C MET A 146 -6.00 3.08 -11.99
N GLY A 147 -7.15 3.37 -11.38
CA GLY A 147 -7.70 4.72 -11.32
C GLY A 147 -6.81 5.69 -10.54
N GLY A 148 -6.18 5.24 -9.46
CA GLY A 148 -5.21 6.05 -8.71
C GLY A 148 -3.90 6.23 -9.47
N LYS A 149 -3.41 5.16 -10.10
CA LYS A 149 -2.24 5.18 -10.99
C LYS A 149 -2.42 6.19 -12.14
N ALA A 150 -3.56 6.14 -12.83
CA ALA A 150 -3.89 7.04 -13.93
C ALA A 150 -4.13 8.48 -13.48
N GLY A 151 -4.80 8.69 -12.34
CA GLY A 151 -5.00 10.03 -11.78
C GLY A 151 -3.67 10.72 -11.48
N LEU A 152 -2.72 10.00 -10.86
CA LEU A 152 -1.39 10.52 -10.57
C LEU A 152 -0.58 10.80 -11.85
N HIS A 153 -0.62 9.87 -12.81
CA HIS A 153 0.02 10.03 -14.12
C HIS A 153 -0.52 11.26 -14.88
N ALA A 154 -1.84 11.46 -14.89
CA ALA A 154 -2.50 12.57 -15.57
C ALA A 154 -2.01 13.94 -15.05
N VAL A 155 -1.97 14.11 -13.73
CA VAL A 155 -1.58 15.38 -13.10
C VAL A 155 -0.09 15.64 -13.22
N ALA A 156 0.74 14.63 -13.06
CA ALA A 156 2.19 14.76 -13.19
C ALA A 156 2.61 15.13 -14.61
N ASN A 157 1.90 14.59 -15.62
CA ASN A 157 2.17 14.85 -17.03
C ASN A 157 1.37 16.01 -17.62
N LYS A 158 0.63 16.76 -16.77
CA LYS A 158 -0.14 17.95 -17.17
C LYS A 158 -1.04 17.69 -18.37
N ILE A 159 -1.62 16.50 -18.43
CA ILE A 159 -2.48 16.10 -19.56
C ILE A 159 -3.64 17.08 -19.60
N LYS A 160 -3.81 17.78 -20.73
CA LYS A 160 -4.78 18.87 -20.91
C LYS A 160 -4.71 19.98 -19.84
N ASN A 161 -3.54 20.21 -19.25
CA ASN A 161 -3.33 21.16 -18.15
C ASN A 161 -4.20 20.87 -16.91
N ILE A 162 -4.53 19.59 -16.67
CA ILE A 162 -5.32 19.16 -15.50
C ILE A 162 -4.68 19.59 -14.16
N ASP A 163 -3.35 19.78 -14.14
CA ASP A 163 -2.60 20.25 -12.98
C ASP A 163 -3.07 21.62 -12.47
N LYS A 164 -3.68 22.45 -13.33
CA LYS A 164 -4.25 23.75 -12.93
C LYS A 164 -5.48 23.63 -12.04
N TYR A 165 -6.17 22.49 -12.08
CA TYR A 165 -7.43 22.28 -11.38
C TYR A 165 -7.30 21.33 -10.21
N VAL A 166 -6.25 20.50 -10.17
CA VAL A 166 -6.11 19.49 -9.12
C VAL A 166 -5.26 20.03 -7.97
N SER A 167 -5.74 19.89 -6.74
CA SER A 167 -4.98 20.28 -5.53
C SER A 167 -4.25 19.10 -4.89
N SER A 168 -4.87 17.92 -4.92
CA SER A 168 -4.35 16.72 -4.28
C SER A 168 -4.77 15.46 -5.03
N VAL A 169 -3.94 14.42 -4.92
CA VAL A 169 -4.26 13.06 -5.36
C VAL A 169 -4.31 12.14 -4.13
N ILE A 170 -5.35 11.32 -4.03
CA ILE A 170 -5.48 10.24 -3.05
C ILE A 170 -5.49 8.93 -3.83
N THR A 171 -4.48 8.10 -3.62
CA THR A 171 -4.36 6.78 -4.24
C THR A 171 -4.74 5.71 -3.22
N ILE A 172 -5.70 4.86 -3.54
CA ILE A 172 -6.11 3.73 -2.70
C ILE A 172 -5.60 2.46 -3.37
N ASN A 173 -4.74 1.72 -2.69
CA ASN A 173 -4.20 0.44 -3.14
C ASN A 173 -3.72 0.46 -4.61
N SER A 174 -3.08 1.55 -5.00
CA SER A 174 -2.73 1.78 -6.39
C SER A 174 -1.33 1.23 -6.67
N PRO A 175 -1.11 0.40 -7.69
CA PRO A 175 0.23 -0.12 -8.01
C PRO A 175 1.08 0.99 -8.65
N ILE A 176 1.66 1.86 -7.83
CA ILE A 176 2.38 3.05 -8.28
C ILE A 176 3.77 2.70 -8.81
N LYS A 177 4.47 1.72 -8.21
CA LYS A 177 5.75 1.24 -8.75
C LYS A 177 5.54 0.20 -9.86
N ASN A 178 6.57 0.00 -10.68
CA ASN A 178 6.61 -1.14 -11.62
C ASN A 178 6.55 -2.44 -10.82
N ILE A 179 5.43 -3.17 -10.89
CA ILE A 179 5.25 -4.45 -10.21
C ILE A 179 5.87 -5.61 -10.98
N GLY A 180 6.17 -5.44 -12.27
CA GLY A 180 6.86 -6.43 -13.11
C GLY A 180 8.25 -6.84 -12.61
N ARG A 181 8.90 -5.98 -11.81
CA ARG A 181 10.19 -6.25 -11.16
C ARG A 181 10.10 -7.23 -9.98
N TYR A 182 8.90 -7.45 -9.44
CA TYR A 182 8.73 -8.34 -8.30
C TYR A 182 8.69 -9.78 -8.81
N ARG A 183 9.41 -10.64 -8.10
CA ARG A 183 9.65 -12.04 -8.48
C ARG A 183 8.38 -12.76 -8.98
N PRO A 184 7.21 -12.69 -8.30
CA PRO A 184 6.03 -13.41 -8.76
C PRO A 184 5.51 -12.87 -10.10
N PHE A 185 5.63 -11.57 -10.35
CA PHE A 185 5.18 -10.95 -11.60
C PHE A 185 6.10 -11.28 -12.77
N THR A 186 7.39 -11.38 -12.51
CA THR A 186 8.35 -11.79 -13.54
C THR A 186 8.12 -13.24 -14.00
N TYR A 187 7.66 -14.14 -13.11
CA TYR A 187 7.43 -15.55 -13.44
C TYR A 187 5.98 -15.88 -13.83
N PHE A 188 4.99 -15.38 -13.09
CA PHE A 188 3.57 -15.73 -13.30
C PHE A 188 2.90 -14.83 -14.34
N TRP A 189 3.20 -13.53 -14.35
CA TRP A 189 2.48 -12.56 -15.19
C TRP A 189 3.09 -12.37 -16.59
N ASN A 190 3.77 -13.39 -17.13
CA ASN A 190 4.30 -13.38 -18.48
C ASN A 190 3.54 -14.34 -19.41
N GLY A 191 3.32 -13.90 -20.66
CA GLY A 191 2.69 -14.72 -21.69
C GLY A 191 1.22 -15.05 -21.41
N MET A 192 0.88 -16.35 -21.40
CA MET A 192 -0.49 -16.87 -21.41
C MET A 192 -1.34 -16.44 -20.20
N LEU A 193 -0.75 -16.33 -19.00
CA LEU A 193 -1.51 -15.98 -17.80
C LEU A 193 -2.08 -14.56 -17.87
N LEU A 194 -1.33 -13.62 -18.46
CA LEU A 194 -1.80 -12.25 -18.65
C LEU A 194 -3.04 -12.20 -19.56
N HIS A 195 -3.06 -13.03 -20.61
CA HIS A 195 -4.22 -13.17 -21.49
C HIS A 195 -5.40 -13.83 -20.79
N LEU A 196 -5.16 -14.85 -19.95
CA LEU A 196 -6.22 -15.50 -19.16
C LEU A 196 -6.85 -14.52 -18.17
N VAL A 197 -6.05 -13.71 -17.47
CA VAL A 197 -6.55 -12.67 -16.54
C VAL A 197 -7.34 -11.61 -17.30
N ALA A 198 -6.82 -11.13 -18.44
CA ALA A 198 -7.56 -10.18 -19.28
C ALA A 198 -8.94 -10.72 -19.66
N GLU A 199 -9.00 -11.97 -20.12
CA GLU A 199 -10.24 -12.57 -20.61
C GLU A 199 -11.22 -12.90 -19.48
N HIS A 200 -10.75 -13.51 -18.39
CA HIS A 200 -11.62 -14.08 -17.36
C HIS A 200 -11.92 -13.10 -16.21
N VAL A 201 -11.02 -12.15 -15.93
CA VAL A 201 -11.20 -11.16 -14.84
C VAL A 201 -11.66 -9.82 -15.39
N LEU A 202 -11.04 -9.35 -16.48
CA LEU A 202 -11.34 -8.03 -17.05
C LEU A 202 -12.37 -8.07 -18.18
N HIS A 203 -12.80 -9.26 -18.58
CA HIS A 203 -13.70 -9.49 -19.71
C HIS A 203 -13.24 -8.78 -21.00
N THR A 204 -11.93 -8.78 -21.25
CA THR A 204 -11.31 -8.20 -22.45
C THR A 204 -10.24 -9.10 -23.05
N HIS A 205 -10.09 -9.08 -24.37
CA HIS A 205 -8.99 -9.76 -25.05
C HIS A 205 -7.72 -8.89 -25.12
N LYS A 206 -7.80 -7.61 -24.71
CA LYS A 206 -6.66 -6.70 -24.70
C LYS A 206 -5.95 -6.75 -23.35
N VAL A 207 -4.64 -6.94 -23.38
CA VAL A 207 -3.79 -6.96 -22.19
C VAL A 207 -3.15 -5.61 -21.87
N VAL A 208 -3.42 -4.56 -22.66
CA VAL A 208 -2.70 -3.28 -22.58
C VAL A 208 -2.80 -2.64 -21.19
N ALA A 209 -4.00 -2.60 -20.60
CA ALA A 209 -4.20 -2.04 -19.26
C ALA A 209 -3.45 -2.83 -18.18
N LEU A 210 -3.47 -4.17 -18.26
CA LEU A 210 -2.71 -5.03 -17.33
C LEU A 210 -1.21 -4.87 -17.50
N LYS A 211 -0.74 -4.75 -18.75
CA LYS A 211 0.67 -4.52 -19.06
C LYS A 211 1.13 -3.18 -18.49
N ASP A 212 0.36 -2.12 -18.68
CA ASP A 212 0.70 -0.80 -18.17
C ASP A 212 0.63 -0.74 -16.64
N CYS A 213 -0.37 -1.39 -16.04
CA CYS A 213 -0.46 -1.60 -14.60
C CYS A 213 0.82 -2.29 -14.07
N ARG A 214 1.32 -3.30 -14.79
CA ARG A 214 2.51 -4.07 -14.43
C ARG A 214 3.82 -3.30 -14.63
N ASP A 215 3.99 -2.68 -15.79
CA ASP A 215 5.29 -2.26 -16.32
C ASP A 215 5.59 -0.77 -16.11
N ILE A 216 4.56 0.09 -16.00
CA ILE A 216 4.78 1.53 -15.86
C ILE A 216 5.01 1.88 -14.39
N ASP A 217 6.04 2.69 -14.14
CA ASP A 217 6.34 3.20 -12.81
C ASP A 217 5.86 4.66 -12.66
N THR A 218 4.72 4.86 -11.99
CA THR A 218 4.17 6.18 -11.69
C THR A 218 4.67 6.74 -10.35
N SER A 219 5.63 6.08 -9.67
CA SER A 219 6.31 6.69 -8.51
C SER A 219 7.07 7.95 -8.91
N ILE A 220 7.64 7.93 -10.12
CA ILE A 220 8.35 9.06 -10.72
C ILE A 220 7.37 10.20 -11.03
N ASP A 221 6.16 9.85 -11.49
CA ASP A 221 5.08 10.82 -11.69
C ASP A 221 4.66 11.47 -10.37
N GLY A 222 4.55 10.69 -9.29
CA GLY A 222 4.27 11.21 -7.95
C GLY A 222 5.30 12.23 -7.47
N LYS A 223 6.60 11.93 -7.63
CA LYS A 223 7.69 12.88 -7.35
C LYS A 223 7.57 14.16 -8.18
N LYS A 224 7.30 14.01 -9.47
CA LYS A 224 7.08 15.14 -10.39
C LYS A 224 5.87 15.97 -9.99
N TRP A 225 4.79 15.35 -9.52
CA TRP A 225 3.60 16.03 -9.03
C TRP A 225 3.90 16.87 -7.78
N LEU A 226 4.59 16.30 -6.81
CA LEU A 226 4.95 16.99 -5.57
C LEU A 226 5.93 18.15 -5.80
N SER A 227 6.79 18.07 -6.82
CA SER A 227 7.73 19.15 -7.16
C SER A 227 7.09 20.38 -7.80
N LEU A 228 5.81 20.33 -8.21
CA LEU A 228 5.09 21.47 -8.77
C LEU A 228 4.71 22.54 -7.73
N GLY A 229 4.95 22.29 -6.44
CA GLY A 229 4.69 23.23 -5.34
C GLY A 229 3.21 23.32 -4.95
N ASN A 230 2.94 23.45 -3.64
CA ASN A 230 1.58 23.45 -3.07
C ASN A 230 0.72 22.28 -3.54
N ARG A 231 1.30 21.11 -3.83
CA ARG A 231 0.58 19.88 -4.19
C ARG A 231 0.69 18.87 -3.07
N SER A 232 -0.26 17.95 -3.01
CA SER A 232 -0.18 16.82 -2.09
C SER A 232 -0.58 15.50 -2.73
N TRP A 233 -0.05 14.44 -2.14
CA TRP A 233 -0.33 13.07 -2.51
C TRP A 233 -0.42 12.21 -1.25
N LEU A 234 -1.60 11.62 -1.05
CA LEU A 234 -1.90 10.67 0.02
C LEU A 234 -2.02 9.26 -0.57
N SER A 235 -1.22 8.34 -0.07
CA SER A 235 -1.30 6.91 -0.37
C SER A 235 -1.99 6.19 0.77
N LEU A 236 -3.19 5.67 0.51
CA LEU A 236 -3.91 4.77 1.40
C LEU A 236 -3.62 3.35 0.94
N ILE A 237 -2.92 2.58 1.78
CA ILE A 237 -2.41 1.26 1.41
C ILE A 237 -2.93 0.20 2.39
N SER A 238 -3.17 -1.00 1.86
CA SER A 238 -3.44 -2.19 2.67
C SER A 238 -2.69 -3.40 2.14
N ALA A 239 -2.71 -4.46 2.92
CA ALA A 239 -2.39 -5.80 2.46
C ALA A 239 -3.43 -6.77 2.94
N GLU A 240 -3.53 -7.91 2.28
CA GLU A 240 -4.22 -9.04 2.85
C GLU A 240 -3.49 -9.57 4.09
N ALA A 241 -4.26 -10.12 5.03
CA ALA A 241 -3.76 -10.82 6.21
C ALA A 241 -3.15 -12.20 5.85
N TYR A 242 -2.51 -12.34 4.70
CA TYR A 242 -2.00 -13.61 4.21
C TYR A 242 -0.57 -13.86 4.74
N PRO A 243 -0.30 -14.97 5.47
CA PRO A 243 -1.12 -16.17 5.68
C PRO A 243 -1.77 -16.22 7.07
N THR A 244 -1.74 -15.13 7.85
CA THR A 244 -2.21 -15.12 9.23
C THR A 244 -3.73 -15.30 9.39
N ASP A 245 -4.49 -15.23 8.29
CA ASP A 245 -5.90 -15.64 8.25
C ASP A 245 -6.01 -17.17 8.28
N PRO A 246 -6.57 -17.77 9.35
CA PRO A 246 -6.76 -19.21 9.46
C PRO A 246 -7.57 -19.84 8.32
N GLU A 247 -8.43 -19.07 7.64
CA GLU A 247 -9.22 -19.56 6.50
C GLU A 247 -8.37 -19.67 5.22
N CYS A 248 -7.36 -18.82 5.04
CA CYS A 248 -6.37 -18.93 3.96
C CYS A 248 -5.29 -20.00 4.26
N ASP A 249 -5.01 -20.28 5.54
CA ASP A 249 -3.91 -21.13 6.01
C ASP A 249 -4.16 -22.65 5.77
N LEU A 250 -5.41 -23.09 5.60
CA LEU A 250 -5.75 -24.52 5.50
C LEU A 250 -5.23 -25.22 4.24
N GLU A 251 -5.11 -24.53 3.10
CA GLU A 251 -4.60 -25.14 1.86
C GLU A 251 -3.07 -25.03 1.70
N LEU A 252 -2.41 -24.11 2.39
CA LEU A 252 -0.99 -23.80 2.20
C LEU A 252 -0.06 -24.46 3.21
N ARG A 253 -0.56 -24.85 4.40
CA ARG A 253 0.21 -25.71 5.32
C ARG A 253 0.69 -27.02 4.68
N GLN A 254 0.04 -27.46 3.60
CA GLN A 254 0.41 -28.68 2.87
C GLN A 254 1.34 -28.43 1.67
N LYS A 255 1.58 -27.16 1.29
CA LYS A 255 2.45 -26.81 0.16
C LYS A 255 3.41 -25.66 0.57
N PRO A 256 4.71 -25.93 0.77
CA PRO A 256 5.67 -24.98 1.32
C PRO A 256 6.14 -23.92 0.30
N ILE A 257 5.25 -23.52 -0.63
CA ILE A 257 5.60 -22.60 -1.71
C ILE A 257 4.86 -21.30 -1.48
N ASP A 258 5.50 -20.39 -0.73
CA ASP A 258 5.11 -18.98 -0.79
C ASP A 258 5.71 -18.37 -2.05
N MET A 259 4.92 -18.36 -3.12
CA MET A 259 5.34 -17.81 -4.42
C MET A 259 5.35 -16.28 -4.44
N TYR A 260 4.89 -15.63 -3.36
CA TYR A 260 4.54 -14.21 -3.30
C TYR A 260 5.24 -13.52 -2.11
N PRO A 261 5.63 -12.24 -2.20
CA PRO A 261 5.87 -11.41 -1.02
C PRO A 261 4.69 -11.54 -0.05
N ARG A 262 4.94 -11.81 1.23
CA ARG A 262 3.88 -11.74 2.24
C ARG A 262 3.49 -10.28 2.40
N TYR A 263 2.20 -10.03 2.64
CA TYR A 263 1.59 -8.70 2.57
C TYR A 263 1.48 -8.15 1.14
N MET A 264 0.75 -8.88 0.30
CA MET A 264 0.24 -8.39 -0.98
C MET A 264 -1.23 -8.01 -0.85
N ASP A 265 -1.69 -7.17 -1.75
CA ASP A 265 -3.10 -6.89 -1.95
C ASP A 265 -3.69 -7.81 -3.04
N ASP A 266 -4.77 -8.54 -2.75
CA ASP A 266 -5.36 -9.61 -3.59
C ASP A 266 -4.35 -10.69 -4.06
N GLY A 267 -3.26 -10.91 -3.32
CA GLY A 267 -2.13 -11.72 -3.79
C GLY A 267 -1.44 -11.18 -5.04
N LEU A 268 -1.65 -9.90 -5.37
CA LEU A 268 -1.21 -9.26 -6.61
C LEU A 268 -0.39 -7.98 -6.41
N VAL A 269 -0.73 -7.07 -5.51
CA VAL A 269 0.02 -5.80 -5.41
C VAL A 269 0.87 -5.78 -4.13
N PRO A 270 2.20 -5.88 -4.20
CA PRO A 270 3.05 -5.71 -3.03
C PRO A 270 2.74 -4.40 -2.31
N ILE A 271 2.68 -4.38 -0.96
CA ILE A 271 2.51 -3.12 -0.18
C ILE A 271 3.49 -2.06 -0.68
N ASP A 272 4.76 -2.43 -0.84
CA ASP A 272 5.82 -1.50 -1.20
C ASP A 272 5.73 -0.98 -2.63
N ALA A 273 4.88 -1.58 -3.47
CA ALA A 273 4.54 -1.06 -4.78
C ALA A 273 3.40 -0.02 -4.74
N GLN A 274 2.68 0.10 -3.61
CA GLN A 274 1.50 0.95 -3.51
C GLN A 274 1.80 2.42 -3.17
N TYR A 275 3.03 2.73 -2.76
CA TYR A 275 3.43 4.06 -2.31
C TYR A 275 4.92 4.33 -2.57
N THR A 276 5.35 5.54 -2.22
CA THR A 276 6.76 5.97 -2.27
C THR A 276 7.12 6.70 -0.99
N GLU A 277 8.40 6.78 -0.65
CA GLU A 277 8.87 7.53 0.52
C GLU A 277 8.48 9.03 0.46
N ASP A 278 8.25 9.57 -0.74
CA ASP A 278 7.82 10.96 -0.94
C ASP A 278 6.32 11.17 -0.70
N SER A 279 5.51 10.11 -0.74
CA SER A 279 4.06 10.23 -0.52
C SER A 279 3.73 10.20 0.96
N THR A 280 2.68 10.94 1.35
CA THR A 280 2.10 10.75 2.67
C THR A 280 1.42 9.39 2.66
N THR A 281 1.92 8.45 3.44
CA THR A 281 1.44 7.06 3.40
C THR A 281 0.69 6.72 4.67
N ILE A 282 -0.46 6.06 4.54
CA ILE A 282 -1.25 5.53 5.65
C ILE A 282 -1.59 4.07 5.33
N TYR A 283 -1.01 3.16 6.10
CA TYR A 283 -1.44 1.77 6.16
C TYR A 283 -2.73 1.68 6.95
N TYR A 284 -3.85 1.41 6.27
CA TYR A 284 -5.16 1.37 6.92
C TYR A 284 -5.51 -0.02 7.47
N GLY A 285 -4.66 -1.03 7.27
CA GLY A 285 -4.78 -2.32 7.93
C GLY A 285 -4.71 -3.51 6.97
N THR A 286 -5.10 -4.67 7.49
CA THR A 286 -5.11 -5.91 6.73
C THR A 286 -6.44 -6.11 6.00
N TYR A 287 -6.52 -5.59 4.78
CA TYR A 287 -7.70 -5.64 3.93
C TYR A 287 -7.28 -6.03 2.51
N TRP A 288 -8.13 -6.82 1.85
CA TRP A 288 -8.01 -7.15 0.43
C TRP A 288 -8.29 -5.93 -0.47
N HIS A 289 -7.98 -6.03 -1.76
CA HIS A 289 -7.75 -4.89 -2.64
C HIS A 289 -9.03 -4.15 -2.93
N GLN A 290 -10.14 -4.90 -3.02
CA GLN A 290 -11.47 -4.35 -3.22
C GLN A 290 -12.24 -4.20 -1.90
N ALA A 291 -11.61 -4.28 -0.73
CA ALA A 291 -12.30 -4.08 0.54
C ALA A 291 -13.03 -2.72 0.62
N MET A 292 -12.57 -1.72 -0.13
CA MET A 292 -13.26 -0.43 -0.26
C MET A 292 -14.62 -0.51 -1.00
N VAL A 293 -14.97 -1.66 -1.56
CA VAL A 293 -16.21 -1.88 -2.31
C VAL A 293 -17.27 -2.51 -1.44
N ASP A 294 -16.93 -3.49 -0.60
CA ASP A 294 -17.92 -4.30 0.11
C ASP A 294 -17.60 -4.59 1.59
N ASN A 295 -16.47 -4.12 2.14
CA ASN A 295 -16.14 -4.26 3.55
C ASN A 295 -16.50 -2.98 4.31
N PRO A 296 -17.61 -2.93 5.09
CA PRO A 296 -18.06 -1.70 5.74
C PRO A 296 -17.04 -1.12 6.71
N THR A 297 -16.22 -1.97 7.34
CA THR A 297 -15.17 -1.53 8.26
C THR A 297 -14.07 -0.78 7.51
N ALA A 298 -13.57 -1.35 6.40
CA ALA A 298 -12.57 -0.70 5.55
C ALA A 298 -13.09 0.61 4.96
N ILE A 299 -14.32 0.60 4.44
CA ILE A 299 -14.96 1.78 3.85
C ILE A 299 -15.07 2.92 4.88
N ASN A 300 -15.56 2.63 6.08
CA ASN A 300 -15.68 3.64 7.14
C ASN A 300 -14.32 4.17 7.57
N LEU A 301 -13.30 3.31 7.65
CA LEU A 301 -11.95 3.72 8.00
C LEU A 301 -11.33 4.64 6.95
N LEU A 302 -11.41 4.27 5.66
CA LEU A 302 -10.96 5.08 4.54
C LEU A 302 -11.67 6.44 4.49
N ALA A 303 -12.98 6.46 4.69
CA ALA A 303 -13.76 7.70 4.76
C ALA A 303 -13.32 8.59 5.93
N ASN A 304 -13.13 8.02 7.12
CA ASN A 304 -12.65 8.75 8.30
C ASN A 304 -11.25 9.32 8.09
N ILE A 305 -10.31 8.52 7.57
CA ILE A 305 -8.94 8.97 7.27
C ILE A 305 -8.97 10.10 6.24
N THR A 306 -9.75 9.93 5.18
CA THR A 306 -9.89 10.95 4.13
C THR A 306 -10.40 12.25 4.71
N VAL A 307 -11.52 12.23 5.46
CA VAL A 307 -12.07 13.47 6.04
C VAL A 307 -11.09 14.14 6.99
N LYS A 308 -10.44 13.39 7.89
CA LYS A 308 -9.43 13.96 8.79
C LYS A 308 -8.27 14.61 8.05
N TYR A 309 -7.79 13.97 6.99
CA TYR A 309 -6.76 14.52 6.13
C TYR A 309 -7.21 15.83 5.46
N LEU A 310 -8.47 15.89 5.00
CA LEU A 310 -9.04 17.09 4.38
C LEU A 310 -9.26 18.23 5.38
N THR A 311 -9.70 17.93 6.60
CA THR A 311 -10.00 18.92 7.65
C THR A 311 -8.78 19.36 8.45
N GLY A 312 -7.61 18.78 8.17
CA GLY A 312 -6.38 19.08 8.90
C GLY A 312 -6.37 18.53 10.33
N GLU A 313 -7.17 17.50 10.60
CA GLU A 313 -7.10 16.76 11.86
C GLU A 313 -5.88 15.82 11.88
N PRO A 314 -5.38 15.48 13.08
CA PRO A 314 -4.30 14.50 13.20
C PRO A 314 -4.70 13.14 12.60
N VAL A 315 -3.84 12.61 11.72
CA VAL A 315 -3.92 11.26 11.17
C VAL A 315 -2.64 10.49 11.49
N ASN A 316 -2.75 9.18 11.68
CA ASN A 316 -1.58 8.33 11.90
C ASN A 316 -1.00 7.94 10.54
N ILE A 317 0.18 8.45 10.23
CA ILE A 317 0.93 8.09 9.03
C ILE A 317 1.89 6.94 9.29
N SER A 318 2.22 6.21 8.23
CA SER A 318 3.20 5.15 8.21
C SER A 318 4.56 5.73 7.85
N LEU A 319 5.47 5.77 8.83
CA LEU A 319 6.85 6.18 8.62
C LEU A 319 7.75 4.97 8.44
N PHE A 320 8.56 4.99 7.38
CA PHE A 320 9.64 4.03 7.23
C PHE A 320 10.62 4.15 8.40
N HIS A 321 10.96 3.01 9.01
CA HIS A 321 11.83 2.97 10.19
C HIS A 321 13.15 2.27 9.90
N ASN A 322 13.09 1.04 9.41
CA ASN A 322 14.29 0.25 9.16
C ASN A 322 14.04 -0.78 8.07
N ALA A 323 15.08 -1.10 7.30
CA ALA A 323 15.08 -2.20 6.35
C ALA A 323 16.42 -2.90 6.33
N TRP A 324 16.39 -4.22 6.17
CA TRP A 324 17.60 -5.03 6.04
C TRP A 324 17.39 -6.18 5.09
N ILE A 325 18.52 -6.74 4.69
CA ILE A 325 18.59 -7.93 3.88
C ILE A 325 19.50 -8.91 4.59
N TYR A 326 19.07 -10.16 4.68
CA TYR A 326 19.94 -11.27 5.08
C TYR A 326 19.79 -12.41 4.08
N ASP A 327 20.78 -13.28 4.04
CA ASP A 327 20.77 -14.47 3.20
C ASP A 327 21.12 -15.71 4.01
N HIS A 328 20.46 -16.81 3.64
CA HIS A 328 20.77 -18.15 4.13
C HIS A 328 21.14 -19.05 2.98
N GLN A 329 22.05 -20.00 3.22
CA GLN A 329 22.46 -20.99 2.23
C GLN A 329 22.10 -22.40 2.69
N ALA A 330 21.16 -23.03 1.99
CA ALA A 330 20.79 -24.44 2.15
C ALA A 330 21.64 -25.33 1.23
N ARG A 331 22.27 -26.36 1.81
CA ARG A 331 22.81 -27.51 1.07
C ARG A 331 21.84 -28.71 1.05
N ILE A 332 20.86 -28.69 1.94
CA ILE A 332 19.76 -29.62 2.10
C ILE A 332 18.53 -28.83 2.56
N PRO A 333 17.31 -29.37 2.46
CA PRO A 333 16.13 -28.67 2.95
C PRO A 333 16.25 -28.23 4.40
N THR A 334 16.23 -26.91 4.62
CA THR A 334 16.53 -26.28 5.91
C THR A 334 15.52 -25.16 6.19
N HIS A 335 15.21 -24.99 7.47
CA HIS A 335 14.38 -23.91 8.01
C HIS A 335 15.22 -23.00 8.90
N TRP A 336 14.93 -21.71 8.90
CA TRP A 336 15.56 -20.71 9.77
C TRP A 336 14.49 -19.87 10.45
N ASN A 337 14.64 -19.71 11.76
CA ASN A 337 13.78 -18.88 12.60
C ASN A 337 14.57 -17.65 13.05
N ASP A 338 14.46 -16.58 12.28
CA ASP A 338 15.16 -15.34 12.52
C ASP A 338 14.31 -14.40 13.37
N THR A 339 14.95 -13.69 14.30
CA THR A 339 14.34 -12.55 14.97
C THR A 339 15.21 -11.34 14.75
N ILE A 340 14.64 -10.32 14.12
CA ILE A 340 15.34 -9.13 13.65
C ILE A 340 14.68 -7.86 14.19
N GLY A 341 15.38 -6.73 14.11
CA GLY A 341 14.81 -5.42 14.36
C GLY A 341 14.54 -5.08 15.83
N ARG A 342 14.92 -5.90 16.81
CA ARG A 342 14.61 -5.61 18.23
C ARG A 342 15.26 -4.29 18.71
N ASP A 343 14.46 -3.52 19.45
CA ASP A 343 14.82 -2.40 20.34
C ASP A 343 15.61 -1.21 19.74
N GLU A 344 15.74 -1.13 18.41
CA GLU A 344 16.64 -0.18 17.78
C GLU A 344 16.08 0.52 16.53
N MET A 345 16.25 1.83 16.51
CA MET A 345 15.95 2.78 15.45
C MET A 345 17.25 3.17 14.76
N LEU A 346 17.36 2.97 13.44
CA LEU A 346 18.45 3.61 12.71
C LEU A 346 18.21 5.13 12.78
N LEU A 347 19.11 5.83 13.45
CA LEU A 347 19.01 7.27 13.64
C LEU A 347 19.77 8.03 12.57
N ASP A 348 20.90 7.46 12.15
CA ASP A 348 21.76 8.10 11.17
C ASP A 348 22.64 7.08 10.46
N SER A 349 23.03 7.40 9.24
CA SER A 349 23.94 6.58 8.46
C SER A 349 24.64 7.41 7.40
N GLY A 350 25.77 6.92 6.93
CA GLY A 350 26.47 7.57 5.84
C GLY A 350 27.65 6.77 5.32
N HIS A 351 28.34 7.40 4.38
CA HIS A 351 29.48 6.84 3.69
C HIS A 351 30.69 7.75 3.81
N ILE A 352 31.86 7.18 4.08
CA ILE A 352 33.14 7.88 4.08
C ILE A 352 34.05 7.22 3.05
N SER A 353 34.72 8.05 2.24
CA SER A 353 35.71 7.61 1.27
C SER A 353 36.96 8.49 1.38
N HIS A 354 38.10 7.89 1.70
CA HIS A 354 39.40 8.55 1.71
C HIS A 354 40.34 7.92 0.70
N SER A 355 41.20 8.76 0.11
CA SER A 355 42.28 8.32 -0.77
C SER A 355 43.60 8.95 -0.32
N ALA A 356 44.63 8.12 -0.19
CA ALA A 356 45.96 8.52 0.20
C ALA A 356 46.79 8.88 -1.05
N SER A 357 47.52 10.00 -0.98
CA SER A 357 48.53 10.36 -1.98
C SER A 357 49.88 9.66 -1.70
N ILE A 358 51.01 10.21 -2.18
CA ILE A 358 52.36 9.64 -2.02
C ILE A 358 53.08 10.16 -0.76
N LEU A 359 52.65 11.28 -0.15
CA LEU A 359 53.24 11.82 1.08
C LEU A 359 52.33 11.74 2.34
N PRO A 360 52.85 11.25 3.50
CA PRO A 360 52.11 11.13 4.78
C PRO A 360 51.80 12.48 5.45
N PRO A 361 50.87 12.54 6.44
CA PRO A 361 50.19 11.44 7.14
C PRO A 361 48.86 11.00 6.52
N TYR A 362 48.58 9.68 6.53
CA TYR A 362 47.33 9.06 6.05
C TYR A 362 46.47 8.52 7.18
N ARG A 363 46.35 9.30 8.25
CA ARG A 363 45.42 9.01 9.34
C ARG A 363 44.34 10.09 9.30
N TRP A 364 43.10 9.67 9.08
CA TRP A 364 41.94 10.55 9.13
C TRP A 364 41.15 10.25 10.40
N VAL A 365 40.58 11.30 10.98
CA VAL A 365 39.59 11.22 12.04
C VAL A 365 38.35 11.90 11.49
N ASP A 366 37.33 11.11 11.22
CA ASP A 366 36.05 11.59 10.73
C ASP A 366 35.07 11.64 11.89
N SER A 367 34.38 12.78 12.03
CA SER A 367 33.26 12.94 12.95
C SER A 367 31.98 12.93 12.14
N VAL A 368 31.15 11.92 12.37
CA VAL A 368 29.91 11.70 11.62
C VAL A 368 28.74 11.50 12.56
N GLY A 369 27.52 11.76 12.11
CA GLY A 369 26.31 11.69 12.93
C GLY A 369 25.75 13.06 13.32
N GLY A 370 24.44 13.11 13.60
CA GLY A 370 23.73 14.29 14.10
C GLY A 370 23.43 14.29 15.61
N SER A 371 22.68 15.30 16.06
CA SER A 371 22.01 15.27 17.36
C SER A 371 20.53 14.97 17.11
N PHE A 372 20.01 13.93 17.75
CA PHE A 372 18.60 13.55 17.72
C PHE A 372 18.00 13.61 19.13
N ALA A 373 16.67 13.48 19.23
CA ALA A 373 15.96 13.56 20.52
C ALA A 373 16.00 12.24 21.33
N ASN A 374 16.40 11.12 20.70
CA ASN A 374 16.30 9.80 21.30
C ASN A 374 17.54 9.49 22.17
N GLN A 375 17.65 8.26 22.69
CA GLN A 375 18.90 7.76 23.26
C GLN A 375 19.60 6.86 22.24
N ARG A 376 20.91 6.97 22.08
CA ARG A 376 21.71 6.05 21.27
C ARG A 376 21.84 4.71 21.98
N ASN A 377 21.92 3.65 21.20
CA ASN A 377 22.08 2.30 21.69
C ASN A 377 23.43 1.73 21.22
N ARG A 378 23.61 1.59 19.90
CA ARG A 378 24.84 1.05 19.31
C ARG A 378 25.20 1.73 17.99
N TYR A 379 26.38 1.39 17.47
CA TYR A 379 26.81 1.77 16.13
C TYR A 379 27.41 0.58 15.41
N GLU A 380 27.44 0.67 14.08
CA GLU A 380 28.17 -0.24 13.21
C GLU A 380 29.03 0.56 12.24
N VAL A 381 30.25 0.09 11.98
CA VAL A 381 31.12 0.63 10.94
C VAL A 381 31.69 -0.54 10.16
N GLN A 382 31.42 -0.56 8.86
CA GLN A 382 31.84 -1.62 7.96
C GLN A 382 32.72 -1.04 6.87
N LYS A 383 33.91 -1.62 6.70
CA LYS A 383 34.77 -1.32 5.56
C LYS A 383 34.21 -2.01 4.31
N THR A 384 33.86 -1.24 3.30
CA THR A 384 33.26 -1.74 2.05
C THR A 384 34.32 -1.98 0.98
N SER A 385 35.40 -1.19 0.94
CA SER A 385 36.52 -1.42 0.03
C SER A 385 37.84 -0.82 0.53
N GLY A 386 38.94 -1.17 -0.14
CA GLY A 386 40.26 -0.56 0.10
C GLY A 386 41.35 -1.52 0.55
N ILE A 387 42.25 -1.94 -0.34
CA ILE A 387 43.42 -2.76 0.03
C ILE A 387 44.47 -1.87 0.69
N GLY A 388 45.17 -2.35 1.71
CA GLY A 388 46.22 -1.57 2.40
C GLY A 388 45.68 -0.49 3.36
N SER A 389 44.43 -0.61 3.80
CA SER A 389 43.80 0.32 4.74
C SER A 389 43.11 -0.41 5.88
N ARG A 390 42.91 0.28 7.02
CA ARG A 390 42.19 -0.26 8.18
C ARG A 390 41.46 0.81 8.97
N ILE A 391 40.40 0.39 9.64
CA ILE A 391 39.77 1.15 10.72
C ILE A 391 40.61 0.92 11.97
N THR A 392 41.08 1.98 12.60
CA THR A 392 41.95 1.91 13.79
C THR A 392 41.19 2.11 15.10
N SER A 393 40.14 2.91 15.09
CA SER A 393 39.23 3.06 16.22
C SER A 393 37.88 3.59 15.76
N VAL A 394 36.83 3.19 16.48
CA VAL A 394 35.49 3.77 16.40
C VAL A 394 35.04 4.03 17.83
N SER A 395 34.56 5.23 18.11
CA SER A 395 34.03 5.57 19.43
C SER A 395 33.02 6.69 19.33
N TRP A 396 32.07 6.69 20.25
CA TRP A 396 31.24 7.87 20.49
C TRP A 396 32.10 9.10 20.83
N MET A 397 31.72 10.27 20.31
CA MET A 397 32.43 11.52 20.61
C MET A 397 32.15 12.01 22.04
N SER A 398 30.90 11.88 22.49
CA SER A 398 30.45 12.28 23.83
C SER A 398 29.96 11.08 24.63
N THR A 399 29.89 11.18 25.95
CA THR A 399 29.19 10.20 26.81
C THR A 399 27.69 10.48 26.92
N ASN A 400 27.22 11.65 26.44
CA ASN A 400 25.81 11.98 26.41
C ASN A 400 25.06 10.97 25.52
N PRO A 401 24.08 10.21 26.04
CA PRO A 401 23.34 9.23 25.25
C PRO A 401 22.50 9.87 24.13
N THR A 402 22.24 11.18 24.15
CA THR A 402 21.52 11.89 23.08
C THR A 402 22.45 12.51 22.03
N ASP A 403 23.77 12.31 22.15
CA ASP A 403 24.74 12.73 21.15
C ASP A 403 25.18 11.51 20.34
N TYR A 404 24.97 11.57 19.02
CA TYR A 404 25.16 10.43 18.12
C TYR A 404 26.41 10.57 17.28
N GLN A 405 27.23 11.57 17.57
CA GLN A 405 28.48 11.77 16.83
C GLN A 405 29.44 10.61 17.12
N LEU A 406 29.89 9.97 16.04
CA LEU A 406 30.90 8.93 16.03
C LEU A 406 32.22 9.53 15.53
N ASN A 407 33.30 9.25 16.26
CA ASN A 407 34.65 9.42 15.77
C ASN A 407 35.13 8.11 15.15
N ILE A 408 35.37 8.13 13.84
CA ILE A 408 35.91 7.02 13.08
C ILE A 408 37.33 7.39 12.68
N THR A 409 38.31 6.59 13.09
CA THR A 409 39.70 6.82 12.73
C THR A 409 40.18 5.77 11.75
N THR A 410 40.61 6.20 10.57
CA THR A 410 41.13 5.32 9.52
C THR A 410 42.63 5.52 9.31
N GLN A 411 43.31 4.48 8.85
CA GLN A 411 44.71 4.51 8.46
C GLN A 411 44.89 3.83 7.11
N LEU A 412 45.61 4.47 6.19
CA LEU A 412 45.87 3.97 4.84
C LEU A 412 47.38 3.90 4.58
N LEU A 413 47.81 2.97 3.72
CA LEU A 413 49.11 2.98 3.08
C LEU A 413 49.15 4.02 1.93
N PRO A 414 50.34 4.48 1.49
CA PRO A 414 50.47 5.39 0.36
C PRO A 414 49.76 4.86 -0.89
N SER A 415 49.11 5.74 -1.65
CA SER A 415 48.36 5.39 -2.88
C SER A 415 47.20 4.40 -2.69
N CYS A 416 46.76 4.15 -1.46
CA CYS A 416 45.60 3.30 -1.18
C CYS A 416 44.32 4.13 -0.99
N LYS A 417 43.17 3.45 -1.03
CA LYS A 417 41.84 4.01 -0.74
C LYS A 417 41.23 3.25 0.44
N ILE A 418 40.31 3.89 1.16
CA ILE A 418 39.34 3.20 2.01
C ILE A 418 37.96 3.75 1.72
N GLU A 419 36.98 2.86 1.66
CA GLU A 419 35.56 3.19 1.66
C GLU A 419 34.93 2.44 2.83
N LEU A 420 34.04 3.13 3.55
CA LEU A 420 33.35 2.57 4.70
C LEU A 420 31.96 3.16 4.84
N ASP A 421 31.05 2.30 5.29
CA ASP A 421 29.70 2.67 5.67
C ASP A 421 29.60 2.68 7.20
N TRP A 422 28.85 3.63 7.74
CA TRP A 422 28.60 3.72 9.17
C TRP A 422 27.10 3.88 9.45
N ARG A 423 26.66 3.37 10.60
CA ARG A 423 25.28 3.40 11.08
C ARG A 423 25.24 3.65 12.57
N VAL A 424 24.30 4.48 13.00
CA VAL A 424 23.99 4.74 14.42
C VAL A 424 22.57 4.31 14.70
N TYR A 425 22.42 3.51 15.77
CA TYR A 425 21.13 3.05 16.25
C TYR A 425 20.79 3.69 17.59
N GLY A 426 19.51 3.97 17.83
CA GLY A 426 19.00 4.44 19.10
C GLY A 426 17.73 3.75 19.52
N ILE A 427 17.25 4.07 20.72
CA ILE A 427 16.05 3.49 21.30
C ILE A 427 14.83 4.13 20.62
N ILE A 428 13.84 3.31 20.31
CA ILE A 428 12.56 3.74 19.75
C ILE A 428 11.89 4.69 20.76
N PRO A 429 11.40 5.87 20.33
CA PRO A 429 10.71 6.78 21.24
C PRO A 429 9.56 6.06 21.96
N PRO A 430 9.34 6.28 23.27
CA PRO A 430 8.27 5.61 24.01
C PRO A 430 6.86 5.86 23.43
N GLN A 431 6.66 6.96 22.71
CA GLN A 431 5.39 7.28 22.06
C GLN A 431 5.20 6.63 20.68
N SER A 432 6.28 6.12 20.05
CA SER A 432 6.22 5.53 18.73
C SER A 432 5.72 4.10 18.83
N LYS A 433 4.67 3.78 18.07
CA LYS A 433 4.12 2.43 17.98
C LYS A 433 4.44 1.86 16.62
N ARG A 434 4.76 0.57 16.55
CA ARG A 434 4.86 -0.15 15.28
C ARG A 434 3.54 -0.04 14.51
N ASP A 435 3.67 0.06 13.20
CA ASP A 435 2.55 0.12 12.27
C ASP A 435 2.36 -1.22 11.57
N HIS A 436 3.21 -1.48 10.57
CA HIS A 436 3.26 -2.72 9.82
C HIS A 436 4.72 -3.09 9.54
N ASN A 437 4.93 -4.31 9.04
CA ASN A 437 6.19 -4.76 8.50
C ASN A 437 5.96 -5.32 7.10
N GLU A 438 7.00 -5.28 6.28
CA GLU A 438 7.03 -5.88 4.95
C GLU A 438 8.13 -6.94 4.96
N VAL A 439 7.86 -8.14 4.41
CA VAL A 439 8.87 -9.21 4.29
C VAL A 439 8.78 -9.81 2.90
N GLU A 440 9.92 -9.84 2.21
CA GLU A 440 10.03 -10.26 0.82
C GLU A 440 11.21 -11.20 0.58
N VAL A 441 11.02 -12.22 -0.26
CA VAL A 441 12.12 -13.01 -0.83
C VAL A 441 12.69 -12.28 -2.04
N LEU A 442 13.85 -11.65 -1.87
CA LEU A 442 14.56 -10.91 -2.91
C LEU A 442 15.28 -11.82 -3.90
N GLU A 443 15.82 -12.93 -3.41
CA GLU A 443 16.54 -13.93 -4.21
C GLU A 443 16.24 -15.31 -3.65
N GLY A 444 16.14 -16.31 -4.51
CA GLY A 444 15.90 -17.67 -4.08
C GLY A 444 16.12 -18.67 -5.20
N SER A 445 16.17 -19.96 -4.88
CA SER A 445 16.23 -20.99 -5.93
C SER A 445 15.00 -20.88 -6.84
N SER A 446 15.24 -20.80 -8.14
CA SER A 446 14.22 -20.94 -9.17
C SER A 446 13.48 -22.27 -8.95
N TYR A 447 12.16 -22.29 -9.13
CA TYR A 447 11.22 -23.43 -8.91
C TYR A 447 10.54 -23.55 -7.53
N GLY A 448 10.44 -22.47 -6.75
CA GLY A 448 9.58 -22.46 -5.56
C GLY A 448 10.12 -23.29 -4.39
N HIS A 449 11.43 -23.48 -4.37
CA HIS A 449 12.15 -24.22 -3.33
C HIS A 449 12.76 -23.32 -2.26
N SER A 450 12.31 -22.07 -2.16
CA SER A 450 12.73 -21.11 -1.14
C SER A 450 11.57 -20.15 -0.86
N GLY A 451 11.28 -19.84 0.39
CA GLY A 451 10.13 -19.01 0.76
C GLY A 451 10.14 -18.56 2.22
N ILE A 452 9.14 -17.73 2.56
CA ILE A 452 8.83 -17.35 3.95
C ILE A 452 7.64 -18.17 4.40
N LEU A 453 7.77 -18.93 5.48
CA LEU A 453 6.68 -19.71 6.06
C LEU A 453 5.82 -18.87 7.00
N HIS A 454 6.47 -18.02 7.80
CA HIS A 454 5.78 -17.12 8.71
C HIS A 454 6.56 -15.82 8.85
N ALA A 455 5.85 -14.70 8.92
CA ALA A 455 6.41 -13.42 9.29
C ALA A 455 5.41 -12.69 10.17
N GLY A 456 5.90 -12.03 11.20
CA GLY A 456 5.04 -11.31 12.12
C GLY A 456 5.81 -10.65 13.23
N TRP A 457 5.09 -9.98 14.11
CA TRP A 457 5.68 -9.36 15.27
C TRP A 457 6.09 -10.41 16.30
N VAL A 458 7.26 -10.22 16.94
CA VAL A 458 7.78 -11.13 17.97
C VAL A 458 6.84 -11.28 19.16
N ASN A 459 6.10 -10.22 19.51
CA ASN A 459 5.15 -10.21 20.62
C ASN A 459 4.05 -9.16 20.39
N THR A 460 3.14 -9.00 21.35
CA THR A 460 2.01 -8.06 21.29
C THR A 460 2.34 -6.64 21.79
N ASN A 461 3.53 -6.39 22.32
CA ASN A 461 3.95 -5.05 22.74
C ASN A 461 4.17 -4.18 21.50
N CYS A 462 3.30 -3.20 21.26
CA CYS A 462 3.39 -2.31 20.11
C CYS A 462 4.63 -1.41 20.10
N SER A 463 5.37 -1.33 21.20
CA SER A 463 6.64 -0.58 21.28
C SER A 463 7.84 -1.45 20.89
N ASP A 464 7.67 -2.78 20.86
CA ASP A 464 8.67 -3.70 20.32
C ASP A 464 8.41 -3.91 18.83
N ILE A 465 9.36 -3.46 18.02
CA ILE A 465 9.33 -3.56 16.56
C ILE A 465 9.99 -4.85 16.04
N GLY A 466 10.40 -5.74 16.94
CA GLY A 466 11.01 -7.01 16.58
C GLY A 466 10.10 -7.80 15.64
N VAL A 467 10.68 -8.22 14.52
CA VAL A 467 10.01 -9.07 13.52
C VAL A 467 10.58 -10.47 13.63
N TYR A 468 9.69 -11.45 13.72
CA TYR A 468 10.00 -12.86 13.60
C TYR A 468 9.79 -13.28 12.14
N ILE A 469 10.76 -13.99 11.57
CA ILE A 469 10.68 -14.55 10.21
C ILE A 469 11.08 -16.02 10.26
N ASP A 470 10.17 -16.89 9.84
CA ASP A 470 10.45 -18.29 9.53
C ASP A 470 10.64 -18.40 8.01
N SER A 471 11.86 -18.74 7.59
CA SER A 471 12.22 -18.89 6.18
C SER A 471 12.68 -20.33 5.89
N TRP A 472 12.51 -20.75 4.64
CA TRP A 472 12.87 -22.10 4.20
C TRP A 472 13.57 -22.08 2.85
N ALA A 473 14.49 -23.03 2.66
CA ALA A 473 15.02 -23.36 1.34
C ALA A 473 15.36 -24.86 1.23
N ALA A 474 15.00 -25.49 0.10
CA ALA A 474 15.37 -26.86 -0.23
C ALA A 474 16.85 -26.99 -0.61
N LEU A 475 17.31 -26.09 -1.49
CA LEU A 475 18.67 -26.01 -2.02
C LEU A 475 18.95 -24.56 -2.45
N GLY A 476 20.20 -24.12 -2.30
CA GLY A 476 20.68 -22.83 -2.78
C GLY A 476 20.57 -21.72 -1.75
N ILE A 477 20.53 -20.47 -2.22
CA ILE A 477 20.46 -19.28 -1.37
C ILE A 477 18.99 -18.86 -1.25
N VAL A 478 18.58 -18.37 -0.09
CA VAL A 478 17.37 -17.57 0.09
C VAL A 478 17.79 -16.22 0.67
N LYS A 479 17.48 -15.14 -0.03
CA LYS A 479 17.76 -13.77 0.39
C LYS A 479 16.46 -13.09 0.74
N VAL A 480 16.36 -12.66 1.99
CA VAL A 480 15.14 -12.09 2.57
C VAL A 480 15.37 -10.63 2.87
N GLY A 481 14.54 -9.77 2.29
CA GLY A 481 14.42 -8.38 2.65
C GLY A 481 13.29 -8.20 3.66
N TRP A 482 13.48 -7.32 4.63
CA TRP A 482 12.41 -6.92 5.54
C TRP A 482 12.43 -5.42 5.77
N LYS A 483 11.26 -4.85 6.04
CA LYS A 483 11.07 -3.44 6.39
C LYS A 483 10.11 -3.31 7.56
N VAL A 484 10.30 -2.30 8.39
CA VAL A 484 9.44 -1.96 9.53
C VAL A 484 8.99 -0.53 9.40
N TYR A 485 7.74 -0.28 9.80
CA TYR A 485 7.13 1.04 9.82
C TYR A 485 6.60 1.38 11.20
N LEU A 486 6.63 2.67 11.54
CA LEU A 486 6.09 3.23 12.77
C LEU A 486 4.87 4.12 12.46
N LYS A 487 3.95 4.21 13.43
CA LYS A 487 2.87 5.18 13.42
C LYS A 487 3.36 6.50 13.98
N GLU A 488 3.18 7.56 13.20
CA GLU A 488 3.34 8.93 13.66
C GLU A 488 2.03 9.69 13.50
N ALA A 489 1.58 10.35 14.56
CA ALA A 489 0.45 11.27 14.45
C ALA A 489 0.92 12.56 13.79
N LYS A 490 0.40 12.85 12.60
CA LYS A 490 0.73 14.06 11.84
C LYS A 490 -0.51 14.87 11.56
N GLN A 491 -0.41 16.18 11.78
CA GLN A 491 -1.44 17.13 11.41
C GLN A 491 -1.07 17.78 10.07
N PHE A 492 -2.02 17.79 9.14
CA PHE A 492 -1.84 18.40 7.82
C PHE A 492 -2.49 19.79 7.79
N PRO A 493 -2.02 20.70 6.91
CA PRO A 493 -2.74 21.94 6.66
C PRO A 493 -4.16 21.62 6.22
N ASP A 494 -5.12 22.29 6.86
CA ASP A 494 -6.52 22.18 6.52
C ASP A 494 -6.72 22.57 5.04
N MET A 495 -7.15 21.59 4.24
CA MET A 495 -7.25 21.76 2.80
C MET A 495 -8.39 22.70 2.40
N ARG A 496 -9.28 23.07 3.34
CA ARG A 496 -10.29 24.14 3.14
C ARG A 496 -9.64 25.49 2.90
N TYR A 497 -8.56 25.80 3.63
CA TYR A 497 -7.93 27.12 3.62
C TYR A 497 -6.72 27.21 2.71
N ARG A 498 -6.29 26.08 2.14
CA ARG A 498 -5.05 26.00 1.37
C ARG A 498 -5.12 26.77 0.03
N TYR A 499 -6.32 27.16 -0.41
CA TYR A 499 -6.53 27.82 -1.71
C TYR A 499 -7.63 28.89 -1.72
N VAL A 500 -7.94 29.48 -0.56
CA VAL A 500 -8.63 30.78 -0.54
C VAL A 500 -7.57 31.82 -0.94
N PRO A 501 -7.77 32.59 -2.02
CA PRO A 501 -6.79 33.57 -2.52
C PRO A 501 -6.30 34.56 -1.46
#